data_AF-A0A920G7B8-F1
#
_entry.id   AF-A0A920G7B8-F1
#
_cell.length_a   1.000
_cell.length_b   1.000
_cell.length_c   1.000
_cell.angle_alpha   90.00
_cell.angle_beta   90.00
_cell.angle_gamma   90.00
#
_symmetry.space_group_name_H-M   'P 1'
#
loop_
_entity.id
_entity.type
_entity.pdbx_description
1 polymer ?
#
loop_
_entity_poly.entity_id
_entity_poly.type
_entity_poly.pdbx_seq_one_letter_code
_entity_poly.pdbx_strand_id
1 'polypeptide(L)'
;MKLLTYLAFILLASSTYRCAEDELTIDCTQATNDMVGTWKGKLYYTNSQANGARHNITLSIISTNGCQFQGISAFDEAGTAFVVSGTIDKYGWVEFMETSYEIDGGEYTKCAASGTSSWSNPCNQWPYVRWRPGVKYHEARFRSEPFILQGNFFSAGGWRSGAVNGNYQITKQ
;
A
#
# COMPACT_ATOMS: atom_id res chain seq x y z
N MET A 1 39.85 42.58 -23.31
CA MET A 1 38.38 42.70 -23.13
C MET A 1 37.55 41.55 -23.71
N LYS A 2 38.10 40.55 -24.42
CA LYS A 2 37.32 39.41 -24.94
C LYS A 2 37.28 38.18 -24.03
N LEU A 3 38.22 38.01 -23.10
CA LEU A 3 38.30 36.82 -22.23
C LEU A 3 37.30 36.87 -21.05
N LEU A 4 37.06 38.06 -20.50
CA LEU A 4 36.15 38.29 -19.37
C LEU A 4 34.68 38.09 -19.75
N THR A 5 34.31 38.36 -21.00
CA THR A 5 32.94 38.14 -21.50
C THR A 5 32.61 36.66 -21.63
N TYR A 6 33.55 35.81 -22.09
CA TYR A 6 33.31 34.36 -22.19
C TYR A 6 33.13 33.67 -20.83
N LEU A 7 33.88 34.08 -19.80
CA LEU A 7 33.73 33.56 -18.43
C LEU A 7 32.37 33.93 -17.81
N ALA A 8 31.84 35.11 -18.10
CA ALA A 8 30.51 35.51 -17.64
C ALA A 8 29.40 34.65 -18.25
N PHE A 9 29.49 34.29 -19.55
CA PHE A 9 28.51 33.41 -20.19
C PHE A 9 28.52 31.99 -19.63
N ILE A 10 29.69 31.44 -19.27
CA ILE A 10 29.77 30.08 -18.70
C ILE A 10 29.20 30.06 -17.27
N LEU A 11 29.39 31.11 -16.49
CA LEU A 11 28.81 31.23 -15.14
C LEU A 11 27.30 31.52 -15.16
N LEU A 12 26.80 32.28 -16.14
CA LEU A 12 25.36 32.52 -16.36
C LEU A 12 24.63 31.30 -16.96
N ALA A 13 25.30 30.50 -17.80
CA ALA A 13 24.74 29.27 -18.34
C ALA A 13 24.74 28.11 -17.32
N SER A 14 25.67 28.10 -16.36
CA SER A 14 25.71 27.07 -15.30
C SER A 14 24.83 27.38 -14.10
N SER A 15 24.39 28.63 -13.91
CA SER A 15 23.44 29.02 -12.86
C SER A 15 21.97 28.88 -13.27
N THR A 16 21.67 28.69 -14.56
CA THR A 16 20.29 28.54 -15.08
C THR A 16 19.85 27.08 -15.26
N TYR A 17 20.79 26.12 -15.23
CA TYR A 17 20.48 24.67 -15.29
C TYR A 17 20.35 24.00 -13.91
N ARG A 18 20.31 24.79 -12.83
CA ARG A 18 20.03 24.35 -11.47
C ARG A 18 18.80 25.02 -10.87
N CYS A 19 17.89 25.51 -11.71
CA CYS A 19 16.49 25.39 -11.32
C CYS A 19 16.27 23.90 -11.12
N ALA A 20 16.16 23.51 -9.85
CA ALA A 20 15.69 22.20 -9.46
C ALA A 20 14.58 21.82 -10.46
N GLU A 21 14.66 20.64 -11.07
CA GLU A 21 13.40 20.03 -11.43
C GLU A 21 12.60 20.07 -10.15
N ASP A 22 11.56 20.90 -10.10
CA ASP A 22 10.56 20.80 -9.05
C ASP A 22 10.13 19.35 -9.17
N GLU A 23 10.69 18.46 -8.34
CA GLU A 23 10.23 17.09 -8.24
C GLU A 23 8.73 17.24 -8.13
N LEU A 24 7.98 16.72 -9.11
CA LEU A 24 6.54 16.96 -9.24
C LEU A 24 5.85 16.57 -7.94
N THR A 25 5.76 17.55 -7.04
CA THR A 25 5.23 17.38 -5.71
C THR A 25 3.75 17.64 -5.79
N ILE A 26 2.99 16.89 -5.01
CA ILE A 26 1.54 17.02 -4.96
C ILE A 26 1.13 17.62 -3.63
N ASP A 27 -0.05 18.23 -3.60
CA ASP A 27 -0.72 18.51 -2.34
C ASP A 27 -1.22 17.18 -1.75
N CYS A 28 -0.49 16.64 -0.79
CA CYS A 28 -0.84 15.38 -0.13
C CYS A 28 -2.21 15.44 0.55
N THR A 29 -2.65 16.62 1.02
CA THR A 29 -3.91 16.79 1.77
C THR A 29 -5.08 16.78 0.80
N GLN A 30 -4.93 17.44 -0.35
CA GLN A 30 -5.92 17.30 -1.41
C GLN A 30 -5.96 15.86 -1.93
N ALA A 31 -4.80 15.23 -2.14
CA ALA A 31 -4.71 13.85 -2.63
C ALA A 31 -5.38 12.84 -1.68
N THR A 32 -5.20 12.96 -0.36
CA THR A 32 -5.89 12.10 0.62
C THR A 32 -7.39 12.33 0.60
N ASN A 33 -7.85 13.58 0.52
CA ASN A 33 -9.27 13.90 0.38
C ASN A 33 -9.86 13.30 -0.90
N ASP A 34 -9.13 13.37 -2.01
CA ASP A 34 -9.52 12.75 -3.28
C ASP A 34 -9.50 11.22 -3.22
N MET A 35 -8.76 10.61 -2.28
CA MET A 35 -8.80 9.17 -2.04
C MET A 35 -10.04 8.69 -1.30
N VAL A 36 -10.78 9.58 -0.60
CA VAL A 36 -12.01 9.21 0.12
C VAL A 36 -13.03 8.58 -0.83
N GLY A 37 -13.58 7.43 -0.43
CA GLY A 37 -14.51 6.65 -1.23
C GLY A 37 -14.20 5.15 -1.24
N THR A 38 -14.88 4.43 -2.12
CA THR A 38 -14.74 2.97 -2.24
C THR A 38 -13.86 2.61 -3.42
N TRP A 39 -12.86 1.78 -3.15
CA TRP A 39 -11.93 1.25 -4.11
C TRP A 39 -12.14 -0.26 -4.22
N LYS A 40 -12.23 -0.78 -5.44
CA LYS A 40 -12.42 -2.21 -5.69
C LYS A 40 -11.37 -2.74 -6.64
N GLY A 41 -10.96 -3.98 -6.42
CA GLY A 41 -10.01 -4.62 -7.31
C GLY A 41 -9.55 -5.97 -6.80
N LYS A 42 -8.30 -6.31 -7.10
CA LYS A 42 -7.78 -7.67 -6.91
C LYS A 42 -6.36 -7.67 -6.35
N LEU A 43 -6.09 -8.68 -5.52
CA LEU A 43 -4.76 -9.08 -5.08
C LEU A 43 -4.33 -10.30 -5.90
N TYR A 44 -3.08 -10.30 -6.34
CA TYR A 44 -2.43 -11.38 -7.08
C TYR A 44 -1.20 -11.83 -6.32
N TYR A 45 -1.21 -13.07 -5.82
CA TYR A 45 -0.13 -13.61 -5.01
C TYR A 45 0.92 -14.28 -5.91
N THR A 46 2.20 -13.92 -5.71
CA THR A 46 3.29 -14.29 -6.64
C THR A 46 4.41 -15.12 -6.00
N ASN A 47 4.26 -15.54 -4.73
CA ASN A 47 5.29 -16.27 -3.99
C ASN A 47 4.74 -17.44 -3.15
N SER A 48 5.67 -18.32 -2.74
CA SER A 48 5.51 -19.37 -1.73
C SER A 48 4.33 -20.33 -1.99
N GLN A 49 3.58 -20.63 -0.93
CA GLN A 49 2.40 -21.50 -0.93
C GLN A 49 1.14 -20.77 -1.45
N ALA A 50 1.19 -19.44 -1.60
CA ALA A 50 0.07 -18.62 -2.05
C ALA A 50 0.09 -18.37 -3.58
N ASN A 51 1.13 -18.84 -4.28
CA ASN A 51 1.33 -18.50 -5.68
C ASN A 51 0.12 -18.89 -6.56
N GLY A 52 -0.37 -17.94 -7.35
CA GLY A 52 -1.54 -18.12 -8.22
C GLY A 52 -2.90 -17.88 -7.54
N ALA A 53 -2.93 -17.72 -6.21
CA ALA A 53 -4.14 -17.30 -5.52
C ALA A 53 -4.53 -15.87 -5.92
N ARG A 54 -5.83 -15.57 -5.79
CA ARG A 54 -6.40 -14.26 -6.07
C ARG A 54 -7.50 -13.97 -5.07
N HIS A 55 -7.50 -12.77 -4.51
CA HIS A 55 -8.61 -12.28 -3.69
C HIS A 55 -9.15 -10.98 -4.27
N ASN A 56 -10.47 -10.84 -4.29
CA ASN A 56 -11.11 -9.55 -4.54
C ASN A 56 -11.06 -8.72 -3.25
N ILE A 57 -10.69 -7.45 -3.39
CA ILE A 57 -10.61 -6.51 -2.27
C ILE A 57 -11.56 -5.34 -2.51
N THR A 58 -12.23 -4.93 -1.44
CA THR A 58 -12.87 -3.63 -1.31
C THR A 58 -12.14 -2.84 -0.23
N LEU A 59 -11.60 -1.67 -0.58
CA LEU A 59 -11.01 -0.71 0.35
C LEU A 59 -11.90 0.53 0.42
N SER A 60 -12.51 0.79 1.56
CA SER A 60 -13.31 1.99 1.81
C SER A 60 -12.50 2.96 2.64
N ILE A 61 -12.12 4.10 2.06
CA ILE A 61 -11.44 5.20 2.77
C ILE A 61 -12.50 6.14 3.32
N ILE A 62 -12.51 6.30 4.65
CA ILE A 62 -13.64 6.88 5.40
C ILE A 62 -13.24 8.23 6.02
N SER A 63 -11.97 8.40 6.39
CA SER A 63 -11.49 9.64 6.99
C SER A 63 -10.07 9.97 6.55
N THR A 64 -9.75 11.26 6.62
CA THR A 64 -8.45 11.82 6.26
C THR A 64 -8.01 12.82 7.34
N ASN A 65 -6.69 12.96 7.52
CA ASN A 65 -6.09 13.97 8.38
C ASN A 65 -4.74 14.38 7.81
N GLY A 66 -4.69 15.52 7.10
CA GLY A 66 -3.51 15.94 6.35
C GLY A 66 -3.10 14.90 5.32
N CYS A 67 -1.82 14.52 5.30
CA CYS A 67 -1.29 13.49 4.40
C CYS A 67 -1.64 12.04 4.82
N GLN A 68 -2.55 11.82 5.78
CA GLN A 68 -2.93 10.51 6.29
C GLN A 68 -4.39 10.18 5.99
N PHE A 69 -4.71 8.89 5.88
CA PHE A 69 -6.08 8.40 5.71
C PHE A 69 -6.33 7.13 6.53
N GLN A 70 -7.60 6.89 6.85
CA GLN A 70 -8.07 5.67 7.48
C GLN A 70 -9.25 5.08 6.72
N GLY A 71 -9.39 3.77 6.82
CA GLY A 71 -10.42 3.05 6.11
C GLY A 71 -10.63 1.64 6.61
N ILE A 72 -11.40 0.87 5.84
CA ILE A 72 -11.67 -0.53 6.08
C ILE A 72 -11.36 -1.30 4.79
N SER A 73 -10.68 -2.43 4.90
CA SER A 73 -10.52 -3.39 3.82
C SER A 73 -11.34 -4.65 4.10
N ALA A 74 -12.04 -5.13 3.08
CA ALA A 74 -12.84 -6.35 3.12
C ALA A 74 -12.59 -7.18 1.86
N PHE A 75 -12.84 -8.49 1.96
CA PHE A 75 -12.56 -9.47 0.90
C PHE A 75 -13.81 -10.27 0.58
N ASP A 76 -14.05 -10.56 -0.70
CA ASP A 76 -15.24 -11.32 -1.09
C ASP A 76 -15.18 -12.78 -0.61
N GLU A 77 -13.96 -13.30 -0.45
CA GLU A 77 -13.69 -14.69 -0.10
C GLU A 77 -13.62 -14.97 1.42
N ALA A 78 -13.79 -13.94 2.25
CA ALA A 78 -13.66 -14.07 3.71
C ALA A 78 -14.67 -13.20 4.47
N GLY A 79 -15.00 -13.64 5.69
CA GLY A 79 -15.77 -12.85 6.65
C GLY A 79 -14.94 -11.82 7.41
N THR A 80 -13.61 -11.88 7.30
CA THR A 80 -12.69 -10.95 7.96
C THR A 80 -12.57 -9.62 7.21
N ALA A 81 -12.65 -8.53 7.97
CA ALA A 81 -12.38 -7.17 7.52
C ALA A 81 -11.36 -6.50 8.46
N PHE A 82 -10.55 -5.59 7.92
CA PHE A 82 -9.49 -4.93 8.66
C PHE A 82 -9.65 -3.42 8.64
N VAL A 83 -9.33 -2.79 9.77
CA VAL A 83 -9.03 -1.36 9.84
C VAL A 83 -7.73 -1.12 9.08
N VAL A 84 -7.73 -0.08 8.25
CA VAL A 84 -6.60 0.35 7.43
C VAL A 84 -6.15 1.73 7.86
N SER A 85 -4.84 1.92 7.96
CA SER A 85 -4.20 3.22 8.15
C SER A 85 -3.14 3.42 7.06
N GLY A 86 -3.15 4.59 6.43
CA GLY A 86 -2.24 4.89 5.33
C GLY A 86 -1.84 6.34 5.23
N THR A 87 -0.90 6.60 4.34
CA THR A 87 -0.28 7.90 4.10
C THR A 87 0.00 8.11 2.62
N ILE A 88 -0.01 9.37 2.20
CA ILE A 88 0.49 9.80 0.89
C ILE A 88 1.66 10.75 1.12
N ASP A 89 2.81 10.50 0.51
CA ASP A 89 3.94 11.41 0.62
C ASP A 89 3.85 12.60 -0.37
N LYS A 90 4.80 13.54 -0.25
CA LYS A 90 4.87 14.71 -1.14
C LYS A 90 5.07 14.37 -2.62
N TYR A 91 5.49 13.15 -2.95
CA TYR A 91 5.69 12.68 -4.31
C TYR A 91 4.51 11.86 -4.86
N GLY A 92 3.48 11.66 -4.03
CA GLY A 92 2.29 10.89 -4.32
C GLY A 92 2.42 9.40 -4.09
N TRP A 93 3.46 8.93 -3.40
CA TRP A 93 3.55 7.53 -3.00
C TRP A 93 2.56 7.23 -1.89
N VAL A 94 1.75 6.19 -2.11
CA VAL A 94 0.72 5.72 -1.21
C VAL A 94 1.22 4.46 -0.51
N GLU A 95 1.17 4.46 0.81
CA GLU A 95 1.39 3.28 1.63
C GLU A 95 0.25 3.13 2.63
N PHE A 96 -0.18 1.90 2.88
CA PHE A 96 -1.17 1.61 3.92
C PHE A 96 -1.02 0.22 4.50
N MET A 97 -1.56 0.00 5.70
CA MET A 97 -1.44 -1.26 6.43
C MET A 97 -2.76 -1.66 7.08
N GLU A 98 -3.05 -2.96 7.07
CA GLU A 98 -4.12 -3.57 7.86
C GLU A 98 -3.69 -3.61 9.33
N THR A 99 -4.21 -2.73 10.18
CA THR A 99 -3.70 -2.52 11.56
C THR A 99 -4.38 -3.40 12.60
N SER A 100 -5.67 -3.66 12.45
CA SER A 100 -6.48 -4.46 13.38
C SER A 100 -7.69 -5.04 12.66
N TYR A 101 -8.36 -6.01 13.29
CA TYR A 101 -9.66 -6.48 12.82
C TYR A 101 -10.71 -5.37 13.02
N GLU A 102 -11.48 -5.12 11.97
CA GLU A 102 -12.79 -4.47 12.10
C GLU A 102 -13.84 -5.54 12.38
N ILE A 103 -13.78 -6.64 11.62
CA ILE A 103 -14.58 -7.85 11.82
C ILE A 103 -13.64 -9.05 11.78
N ASP A 104 -13.68 -9.88 12.82
CA ASP A 104 -12.96 -11.16 12.84
C ASP A 104 -13.90 -12.29 12.38
N GLY A 105 -13.73 -12.75 11.14
CA GLY A 105 -14.46 -13.90 10.59
C GLY A 105 -14.01 -15.25 11.19
N GLY A 106 -12.86 -15.24 11.88
CA GLY A 106 -12.28 -16.38 12.55
C GLY A 106 -11.34 -17.21 11.68
N GLU A 107 -11.05 -16.80 10.45
CA GLU A 107 -10.17 -17.53 9.54
C GLU A 107 -8.79 -17.75 10.19
N TYR A 108 -8.19 -16.70 10.77
CA TYR A 108 -6.95 -16.85 11.53
C TYR A 108 -7.19 -17.22 13.00
N THR A 109 -8.10 -16.53 13.70
CA THR A 109 -8.19 -16.64 15.17
C THR A 109 -8.77 -17.97 15.64
N LYS A 110 -9.74 -18.57 14.94
CA LYS A 110 -10.25 -19.91 15.29
C LYS A 110 -9.20 -21.00 15.06
N CYS A 111 -8.41 -20.86 14.00
CA CYS A 111 -7.25 -21.70 13.78
C CYS A 111 -6.26 -21.53 14.95
N ALA A 112 -5.89 -20.29 15.27
CA ALA A 112 -4.91 -20.01 16.31
C ALA A 112 -5.36 -20.48 17.71
N ALA A 113 -6.67 -20.41 18.01
CA ALA A 113 -7.26 -20.85 19.27
C ALA A 113 -7.32 -22.38 19.42
N SER A 114 -7.38 -23.12 18.31
CA SER A 114 -7.34 -24.59 18.30
C SER A 114 -5.93 -25.16 18.13
N GLY A 115 -4.98 -24.32 17.69
CA GLY A 115 -3.57 -24.67 17.54
C GLY A 115 -2.80 -24.64 18.87
N THR A 116 -1.66 -25.32 18.90
CA THR A 116 -0.70 -25.17 20.01
C THR A 116 -0.10 -23.76 19.98
N SER A 117 0.15 -23.18 21.16
CA SER A 117 0.84 -21.90 21.36
C SER A 117 2.34 -22.02 21.08
N SER A 118 2.69 -22.50 19.89
CA SER A 118 4.06 -22.78 19.46
C SER A 118 4.38 -22.05 18.16
N TRP A 119 5.66 -21.77 17.96
CA TRP A 119 6.21 -21.20 16.73
C TRP A 119 5.98 -22.09 15.48
N SER A 120 5.59 -23.35 15.66
CA SER A 120 5.21 -24.28 14.59
C SER A 120 3.70 -24.31 14.27
N ASN A 121 2.91 -23.38 14.83
CA ASN A 121 1.46 -23.36 14.65
C ASN A 121 1.09 -23.33 13.14
N PRO A 122 0.28 -24.29 12.64
CA PRO A 122 -0.14 -24.35 11.23
C PRO A 122 -0.87 -23.08 10.77
N CYS A 123 -1.44 -22.30 11.67
CA CYS A 123 -2.12 -21.05 11.36
C CYS A 123 -1.18 -19.93 10.94
N ASN A 124 0.13 -20.08 11.20
CA ASN A 124 1.17 -19.20 10.65
C ASN A 124 1.54 -19.55 9.20
N GLN A 125 0.79 -20.43 8.56
CA GLN A 125 0.96 -20.82 7.16
C GLN A 125 -0.23 -20.38 6.31
N TRP A 126 -0.03 -20.41 4.99
CA TRP A 126 -1.12 -20.19 4.04
C TRP A 126 -2.20 -21.29 4.19
N PRO A 127 -3.50 -20.96 4.08
CA PRO A 127 -4.08 -19.63 3.83
C PRO A 127 -4.32 -18.80 5.10
N TYR A 128 -4.24 -19.39 6.29
CA TYR A 128 -4.63 -18.76 7.55
C TYR A 128 -3.87 -17.47 7.85
N VAL A 129 -2.55 -17.45 7.62
CA VAL A 129 -1.69 -16.30 7.93
C VAL A 129 -2.05 -15.05 7.13
N ARG A 130 -2.75 -15.18 5.99
CA ARG A 130 -3.27 -14.02 5.26
C ARG A 130 -4.24 -13.22 6.10
N TRP A 131 -5.05 -13.89 6.91
CA TRP A 131 -6.14 -13.27 7.66
C TRP A 131 -5.68 -12.69 9.00
N ARG A 132 -4.37 -12.52 9.20
CA ARG A 132 -3.81 -11.82 10.36
C ARG A 132 -3.52 -10.36 10.02
N PRO A 133 -3.78 -9.40 10.93
CA PRO A 133 -3.36 -8.01 10.75
C PRO A 133 -1.86 -7.88 10.50
N GLY A 134 -1.47 -6.82 9.79
CA GLY A 134 -0.09 -6.48 9.47
C GLY A 134 0.28 -6.58 7.99
N VAL A 135 -0.68 -6.74 7.09
CA VAL A 135 -0.42 -6.65 5.65
C VAL A 135 -0.13 -5.20 5.28
N LYS A 136 1.04 -4.93 4.72
CA LYS A 136 1.44 -3.62 4.21
C LYS A 136 1.31 -3.59 2.69
N TYR A 137 0.71 -2.52 2.18
CA TYR A 137 0.56 -2.18 0.78
C TYR A 137 1.44 -0.96 0.50
N HIS A 138 2.23 -1.01 -0.57
CA HIS A 138 3.24 -0.01 -0.90
C HIS A 138 3.50 0.05 -2.40
N GLU A 139 4.41 0.94 -2.82
CA GLU A 139 4.81 1.11 -4.23
C GLU A 139 3.64 1.45 -5.17
N ALA A 140 2.58 2.06 -4.64
CA ALA A 140 1.52 2.66 -5.43
C ALA A 140 1.69 4.16 -5.48
N ARG A 141 1.39 4.76 -6.63
CA ARG A 141 1.41 6.22 -6.80
C ARG A 141 0.02 6.73 -7.08
N PHE A 142 -0.43 7.70 -6.30
CA PHE A 142 -1.71 8.36 -6.50
C PHE A 142 -1.68 9.20 -7.80
N ARG A 143 -2.75 9.09 -8.57
CA ARG A 143 -3.04 9.91 -9.74
C ARG A 143 -4.53 10.26 -9.70
N SER A 144 -4.86 11.52 -9.97
CA SER A 144 -6.24 11.99 -10.05
C SER A 144 -6.98 11.41 -11.26
N GLU A 145 -6.27 11.20 -12.37
CA GLU A 145 -6.84 10.60 -13.58
C GLU A 145 -5.83 9.63 -14.24
N PRO A 146 -6.14 8.33 -14.33
CA PRO A 146 -7.29 7.64 -13.72
C PRO A 146 -7.06 7.35 -12.22
N PHE A 147 -8.14 7.26 -11.43
CA PHE A 147 -8.10 6.83 -10.02
C PHE A 147 -7.83 5.32 -9.90
N ILE A 148 -6.56 4.96 -10.06
CA ILE A 148 -6.05 3.59 -9.97
C ILE A 148 -4.87 3.57 -9.01
N LEU A 149 -4.93 2.68 -8.02
CA LEU A 149 -3.78 2.33 -7.20
C LEU A 149 -3.33 0.93 -7.58
N GLN A 150 -2.10 0.86 -8.08
CA GLN A 150 -1.42 -0.39 -8.42
C GLN A 150 -0.08 -0.40 -7.72
N GLY A 151 0.20 -1.47 -6.98
CA GLY A 151 1.41 -1.58 -6.20
C GLY A 151 1.65 -2.99 -5.71
N ASN A 152 2.47 -3.10 -4.67
CA ASN A 152 2.87 -4.35 -4.04
C ASN A 152 2.29 -4.45 -2.63
N PHE A 153 2.07 -5.68 -2.18
CA PHE A 153 1.75 -5.94 -0.79
C PHE A 153 2.63 -7.05 -0.24
N PHE A 154 2.88 -7.00 1.06
CA PHE A 154 3.50 -8.09 1.79
C PHE A 154 2.87 -8.26 3.17
N SER A 155 2.89 -9.50 3.64
CA SER A 155 2.53 -9.89 4.99
C SER A 155 3.66 -10.74 5.57
N ALA A 156 4.02 -10.46 6.82
CA ALA A 156 4.96 -11.30 7.54
C ALA A 156 4.35 -12.69 7.75
N GLY A 157 4.92 -13.72 7.12
CA GLY A 157 4.53 -15.11 7.33
C GLY A 157 5.24 -15.76 8.51
N GLY A 158 4.95 -17.05 8.76
CA GLY A 158 5.72 -17.87 9.69
C GLY A 158 7.01 -18.42 9.08
N TRP A 159 7.88 -18.98 9.93
CA TRP A 159 9.19 -19.58 9.54
C TRP A 159 9.11 -20.59 8.37
N ARG A 160 7.97 -21.27 8.19
CA ARG A 160 7.78 -22.28 7.12
C ARG A 160 7.07 -21.78 5.86
N SER A 161 6.27 -20.71 5.96
CA SER A 161 5.48 -20.23 4.81
C SER A 161 6.21 -19.17 3.99
N GLY A 162 7.29 -18.58 4.54
CA GLY A 162 7.88 -17.36 3.99
C GLY A 162 6.91 -16.18 4.08
N ALA A 163 7.38 -14.97 3.77
CA ALA A 163 6.50 -13.82 3.61
C ALA A 163 5.46 -14.12 2.51
N VAL A 164 4.21 -13.70 2.73
CA VAL A 164 3.16 -13.77 1.72
C VAL A 164 3.11 -12.42 1.03
N ASN A 165 3.42 -12.38 -0.26
CA ASN A 165 3.50 -11.14 -1.03
C ASN A 165 2.87 -11.28 -2.42
N GLY A 166 2.64 -10.14 -3.03
CA GLY A 166 2.01 -10.06 -4.33
C GLY A 166 1.83 -8.64 -4.80
N ASN A 167 1.07 -8.51 -5.88
CA ASN A 167 0.71 -7.23 -6.46
C ASN A 167 -0.79 -7.00 -6.25
N TYR A 168 -1.20 -5.75 -6.16
CA TYR A 168 -2.62 -5.40 -6.12
C TYR A 168 -2.91 -4.32 -7.15
N GLN A 169 -4.16 -4.29 -7.60
CA GLN A 169 -4.69 -3.21 -8.41
C GLN A 169 -6.12 -2.94 -7.95
N ILE A 170 -6.38 -1.71 -7.51
CA ILE A 170 -7.70 -1.24 -7.09
C ILE A 170 -8.06 0.05 -7.83
N THR A 171 -9.34 0.21 -8.08
CA THR A 171 -9.91 1.34 -8.83
C THR A 171 -11.02 1.97 -8.03
N LYS A 172 -11.04 3.30 -7.98
CA LYS A 172 -12.11 4.05 -7.31
C LYS A 172 -13.42 3.85 -8.08
N GLN A 173 -14.51 3.60 -7.37
CA GLN A 173 -15.86 3.44 -7.91
C GLN A 173 -16.63 4.76 -7.88
#